data_AF-A0AAW2PP39-F1
#
_entry.id   AF-A0AAW2PP39-F1
#
_cell.length_a   1.000
_cell.length_b   1.000
_cell.length_c   1.000
_cell.angle_alpha   90.00
_cell.angle_beta   90.00
_cell.angle_gamma   90.00
#
_symmetry.space_group_name_H-M   'P 1'
#
loop_
_entity.id
_entity.type
_entity.pdbx_description
1 polymer ?
#
loop_
_entity_poly.entity_id
_entity_poly.type
_entity_poly.pdbx_seq_one_letter_code
_entity_poly.pdbx_strand_id
1 'polypeptide(L)'
;MGTIYNTIAVANPLGSYILSVRVIGYIYDREESLEVGSSSCNGAHCFRLSFFILAAVSFAGALVALAFMIKTRAQYARIISRKILA
;
A
#
# COMPACT_ATOMS: atom_id res chain seq x y z
N MET A 1 21.09 -14.27 4.44
CA MET A 1 19.83 -14.73 3.82
C MET A 1 18.63 -14.73 4.76
N GLY A 2 18.81 -14.80 6.08
CA GLY A 2 17.66 -14.73 7.02
C GLY A 2 17.11 -13.32 7.27
N THR A 3 17.97 -12.30 7.30
CA THR A 3 17.57 -10.92 7.66
C THR A 3 16.58 -10.31 6.66
N ILE A 4 16.80 -10.47 5.36
CA ILE A 4 15.91 -9.96 4.30
C ILE A 4 14.55 -10.68 4.33
N TYR A 5 14.56 -12.00 4.55
CA TYR A 5 13.32 -12.78 4.64
C TYR A 5 12.51 -12.38 5.87
N ASN A 6 13.15 -12.25 7.04
CA ASN A 6 12.50 -11.83 8.27
C ASN A 6 11.95 -10.40 8.18
N THR A 7 12.65 -9.46 7.54
CA THR A 7 12.13 -8.10 7.37
C THR A 7 10.91 -8.05 6.45
N ILE A 8 10.91 -8.81 5.34
CA ILE A 8 9.74 -8.91 4.45
C ILE A 8 8.57 -9.59 5.18
N ALA A 9 8.85 -10.65 5.94
CA ALA A 9 7.83 -11.37 6.72
C ALA A 9 7.15 -10.47 7.77
N VAL A 10 7.91 -9.57 8.41
CA VAL A 10 7.38 -8.59 9.38
C VAL A 10 6.67 -7.41 8.69
N ALA A 11 7.06 -7.03 7.47
CA ALA A 11 6.43 -5.93 6.75
C ALA A 11 4.94 -6.16 6.46
N ASN A 12 4.55 -7.41 6.17
CA ASN A 12 3.15 -7.77 5.89
C ASN A 12 2.18 -7.49 7.04
N PRO A 13 2.37 -8.06 8.26
CA PRO A 13 1.49 -7.77 9.39
C PRO A 13 1.55 -6.30 9.81
N LEU A 14 2.72 -5.66 9.68
CA LEU A 14 2.88 -4.24 10.00
C LEU A 14 2.05 -3.34 9.07
N GLY A 15 2.11 -3.58 7.76
CA GLY A 15 1.34 -2.85 6.77
C GLY A 15 -0.17 -3.04 6.94
N SER A 16 -0.61 -4.29 7.14
CA SER A 16 -2.02 -4.60 7.40
C SER A 16 -2.54 -3.90 8.67
N TYR A 17 -1.76 -3.90 9.75
CA TYR A 17 -2.13 -3.23 10.99
C TYR A 17 -2.24 -1.71 10.81
N ILE A 18 -1.25 -1.08 10.17
CA ILE A 18 -1.25 0.39 9.98
C ILE A 18 -2.42 0.81 9.09
N LEU A 19 -2.60 0.17 7.94
CA LEU A 19 -3.66 0.51 6.98
C LEU A 19 -5.04 0.18 7.55
N SER A 20 -5.26 -1.03 8.03
CA SER A 20 -6.60 -1.48 8.42
C SER A 20 -7.03 -0.95 9.77
N VAL A 21 -6.16 -1.00 10.79
CA VAL A 21 -6.56 -0.63 12.15
C VAL A 21 -6.37 0.86 12.39
N ARG A 22 -5.23 1.41 11.95
CA ARG A 22 -4.87 2.79 12.30
C ARG A 22 -5.44 3.82 11.34
N VAL A 23 -5.40 3.56 10.03
CA VAL A 23 -5.92 4.50 9.03
C VAL A 23 -7.44 4.39 8.92
N ILE A 24 -7.96 3.20 8.58
CA ILE A 24 -9.43 3.03 8.43
C ILE A 24 -10.14 3.26 9.77
N GLY A 25 -9.61 2.72 10.88
CA GLY A 25 -10.19 2.93 12.21
C GLY A 25 -10.21 4.40 12.64
N TYR A 26 -9.14 5.16 12.41
CA TYR A 26 -9.10 6.58 12.76
C TYR A 26 -10.04 7.43 11.89
N ILE A 27 -10.12 7.14 10.59
CA ILE A 27 -11.02 7.85 9.68
C ILE A 27 -12.48 7.57 10.04
N TYR A 28 -12.79 6.30 10.33
CA TYR A 28 -14.13 5.88 10.75
C TYR A 28 -14.57 6.57 12.05
N ASP A 29 -13.71 6.56 13.08
CA ASP A 29 -13.98 7.21 14.37
C ASP A 29 -14.09 8.75 14.24
N ARG A 30 -13.30 9.35 13.34
CA ARG A 30 -13.41 10.79 13.03
C ARG A 30 -14.71 11.16 12.33
N GLU A 31 -15.19 10.34 11.41
CA GLU A 31 -16.45 10.59 10.70
C GLU A 31 -17.62 10.43 11.67
N GLU A 32 -17.60 9.40 12.52
CA GLU A 32 -18.60 9.24 13.58
C GLU A 32 -18.63 10.42 14.56
N SER A 33 -17.47 10.96 14.96
CA SER A 33 -17.38 12.10 15.89
C SER A 33 -17.76 13.46 15.27
N LEU A 34 -17.59 13.63 13.96
CA LEU A 34 -18.03 14.84 13.24
C LEU A 34 -19.55 14.83 12.95
N GLU A 35 -20.17 13.65 12.88
CA GLU A 35 -21.59 13.48 12.55
C GLU A 35 -22.52 13.27 13.77
N VAL A 36 -22.02 13.32 15.01
CA VAL A 36 -22.80 13.17 16.28
C VAL A 36 -23.95 14.20 16.42
N GLY A 37 -24.01 15.24 15.57
CA GLY A 37 -25.10 16.21 15.53
C GLY A 37 -26.23 15.93 14.53
N SER A 38 -26.03 15.08 13.53
CA SER A 38 -27.04 14.85 12.48
C SER A 38 -26.86 13.50 11.79
N SER A 39 -27.77 12.57 12.11
CA SER A 39 -28.05 11.30 11.42
C SER A 39 -26.87 10.34 11.24
N SER A 40 -26.93 9.20 11.95
CA SER A 40 -26.07 8.03 11.78
C SER A 40 -25.80 7.73 10.30
N CYS A 41 -24.57 7.99 9.85
CA CYS A 41 -24.11 7.67 8.50
C CYS A 41 -23.79 6.18 8.41
N ASN A 42 -24.84 5.36 8.47
CA ASN A 42 -24.76 3.92 8.25
C ASN A 42 -24.75 3.65 6.75
N GLY A 43 -23.60 3.27 6.18
CA GLY A 43 -23.54 2.60 4.89
C GLY A 43 -22.42 3.02 3.94
N ALA A 44 -22.52 2.49 2.71
CA ALA A 44 -21.53 2.56 1.62
C ALA A 44 -21.04 3.97 1.25
N HIS A 45 -21.78 5.02 1.63
CA HIS A 45 -21.41 6.41 1.36
C HIS A 45 -20.27 6.89 2.27
N CYS A 46 -20.31 6.56 3.56
CA CYS A 46 -19.27 6.90 4.54
C CYS A 46 -17.95 6.15 4.22
N PHE A 47 -18.06 4.86 3.89
CA PHE A 47 -16.90 4.04 3.50
C PHE A 47 -16.23 4.44 2.18
N ARG A 48 -16.86 5.28 1.35
CA ARG A 48 -16.33 5.64 0.02
C ARG A 48 -14.97 6.34 0.11
N LEU A 49 -14.76 7.16 1.14
CA LEU A 49 -13.48 7.84 1.38
C LEU A 49 -12.38 6.84 1.76
N SER A 50 -12.69 5.90 2.66
CA SER A 50 -11.76 4.83 3.05
C SER A 50 -11.36 3.94 1.86
N PHE A 51 -12.32 3.55 1.02
CA PHE A 51 -12.02 2.80 -0.22
C PHE A 51 -11.17 3.60 -1.21
N PHE A 52 -11.42 4.91 -1.35
CA PHE A 52 -10.63 5.76 -2.23
C PHE A 52 -9.17 5.86 -1.76
N ILE A 53 -8.93 5.98 -0.45
CA ILE A 53 -7.59 6.01 0.13
C ILE A 53 -6.87 4.68 -0.08
N LEU A 54 -7.54 3.55 0.17
CA LEU A 54 -6.98 2.21 -0.08
C LEU A 54 -6.63 2.02 -1.56
N ALA A 55 -7.49 2.47 -2.46
CA ALA A 55 -7.24 2.44 -3.90
C ALA A 55 -6.03 3.31 -4.27
N ALA A 56 -5.92 4.53 -3.73
CA ALA A 56 -4.79 5.42 -3.97
C ALA A 56 -3.47 4.85 -3.45
N VAL A 57 -3.45 4.27 -2.24
CA VAL A 57 -2.27 3.61 -1.68
C VAL A 57 -1.86 2.40 -2.52
N SER A 58 -2.83 1.57 -2.91
CA SER A 58 -2.57 0.39 -3.76
C SER A 58 -2.03 0.78 -5.14
N PHE A 59 -2.59 1.83 -5.73
CA PHE A 59 -2.14 2.37 -7.02
C PHE A 59 -0.72 2.94 -6.92
N ALA A 60 -0.42 3.70 -5.86
CA ALA A 60 0.93 4.20 -5.60
C ALA A 60 1.93 3.05 -5.42
N GLY A 61 1.57 2.01 -4.66
CA GLY A 61 2.38 0.80 -4.49
C GLY A 61 2.65 0.08 -5.82
N ALA A 62 1.63 -0.05 -6.66
CA ALA A 62 1.75 -0.64 -7.99
C ALA A 62 2.67 0.18 -8.91
N LEU A 63 2.56 1.52 -8.90
CA LEU A 63 3.45 2.40 -9.67
C LEU A 63 4.91 2.27 -9.23
N VAL A 64 5.17 2.23 -7.92
CA VAL A 64 6.53 2.03 -7.39
C VAL A 64 7.08 0.68 -7.82
N ALA A 65 6.27 -0.40 -7.70
CA ALA A 65 6.67 -1.74 -8.14
C ALA A 65 6.98 -1.78 -9.65
N LEU A 66 6.14 -1.13 -10.48
CA LEU A 66 6.34 -1.04 -11.92
C LEU A 66 7.63 -0.29 -12.27
N ALA A 67 7.86 0.86 -11.63
CA ALA A 67 9.09 1.63 -11.81
C ALA A 67 10.33 0.81 -11.43
N PHE A 68 10.26 0.07 -10.32
CA PHE A 68 11.32 -0.84 -9.89
C PHE A 68 11.55 -1.96 -10.91
N MET A 69 10.48 -2.54 -11.45
CA MET A 69 10.56 -3.60 -12.46
C MET A 69 11.24 -3.11 -13.74
N ILE A 70 10.90 -1.91 -14.24
CA ILE A 70 11.52 -1.32 -15.44
C ILE A 70 13.02 -1.08 -15.21
N LYS A 71 13.39 -0.50 -14.06
CA LYS A 71 14.80 -0.28 -13.69
C LYS A 71 15.56 -1.59 -13.58
N THR A 72 14.95 -2.61 -12.97
CA THR A 72 15.53 -3.94 -12.82
C THR A 72 15.74 -4.61 -14.17
N ARG A 73 14.77 -4.54 -15.10
CA ARG A 73 14.93 -5.06 -16.47
C ARG A 73 16.07 -4.37 -17.22
N ALA A 74 16.22 -3.05 -17.10
CA ALA A 74 17.31 -2.33 -17.74
C ALA A 74 18.69 -2.75 -17.22
N GLN A 75 18.80 -3.02 -15.90
CA GLN A 75 20.02 -3.53 -15.30
C GLN A 75 20.31 -4.98 -15.72
N TYR A 76 19.30 -5.86 -15.68
CA TYR A 76 19.44 -7.24 -16.14
C TYR A 76 19.87 -7.33 -17.61
N ALA A 77 19.27 -6.51 -18.48
CA ALA A 77 19.65 -6.43 -19.89
C ALA A 77 21.13 -6.03 -20.04
N ARG A 78 21.60 -5.01 -19.29
CA ARG A 78 23.01 -4.60 -19.29
C ARG A 78 23.95 -5.70 -18.81
N ILE A 79 23.58 -6.43 -17.76
CA ILE A 79 24.39 -7.55 -17.23
C ILE A 79 24.47 -8.69 -18.25
N ILE A 80 23.36 -9.03 -18.90
CA ILE A 80 23.31 -10.05 -19.96
C ILE A 80 24.15 -9.65 -21.17
N SER A 81 24.04 -8.40 -21.65
CA SER A 81 24.86 -7.92 -22.76
C SER A 81 26.36 -7.96 -22.44
N ARG A 82 26.76 -7.61 -21.20
CA ARG A 82 28.16 -7.72 -20.76
C ARG A 82 28.65 -9.17 -20.67
N LYS A 83 27.79 -10.12 -20.31
CA LYS A 83 28.12 -11.55 -20.28
C LYS A 83 28.28 -12.18 -21.67
N ILE A 84 27.64 -11.61 -22.70
CA ILE A 84 27.74 -12.10 -24.09
C ILE A 84 28.98 -11.53 -24.80
N LEU A 85 29.43 -10.34 -24.39
CA LEU A 85 30.58 -9.64 -25.00
C LEU A 85 31.94 -9.97 -24.34
N ALA A 86 31.96 -10.76 -23.28
CA ALA A 86 33.15 -11.21 -22.54
C ALA A 86 33.34 -12.71 -22.71
#